data_AF-A0A832C3G0-F1
#
_entry.id   AF-A0A832C3G0-F1
#
_cell.length_a   1.000
_cell.length_b   1.000
_cell.length_c   1.000
_cell.angle_alpha   90.00
_cell.angle_beta   90.00
_cell.angle_gamma   90.00
#
_symmetry.space_group_name_H-M   'P 1'
#
loop_
_entity.id
_entity.type
_entity.pdbx_description
1 polymer ?
#
loop_
_entity_poly.entity_id
_entity_poly.type
_entity_poly.pdbx_seq_one_letter_code
_entity_poly.pdbx_strand_id
1 'polypeptide(L)'
;MAFRLLCRWCGREYPLDTRCWNCQSCRRPLNLVTEYPKCNRFEELVDRGEEGLWRYKRLIPFSEEHMTLGEGCTPLVEIKDEGAILKLEYFS
;
A
#
# COMPACT_ATOMS: atom_id res chain seq x y z
N MET A 1 -2.46 10.97 -9.66
CA MET A 1 -3.47 10.85 -8.58
C MET A 1 -3.21 11.91 -7.55
N ALA A 2 -4.25 12.42 -6.87
CA ALA A 2 -4.11 13.41 -5.81
C ALA A 2 -4.37 12.74 -4.45
N PHE A 3 -3.38 12.77 -3.58
CA PHE A 3 -3.46 12.22 -2.23
C PHE A 3 -3.76 13.31 -1.21
N ARG A 4 -4.55 12.97 -0.19
CA ARG A 4 -4.84 13.82 0.98
C ARG A 4 -4.54 13.06 2.24
N LEU A 5 -3.90 13.70 3.21
CA LEU A 5 -3.70 13.14 4.54
C LEU A 5 -4.75 13.74 5.48
N LEU A 6 -5.61 12.91 6.06
CA LEU A 6 -6.65 13.38 6.97
C LEU A 6 -6.99 12.39 8.07
N CYS A 7 -7.54 12.89 9.16
CA CYS A 7 -8.15 12.05 10.19
C CYS A 7 -9.62 11.78 9.84
N ARG A 8 -9.98 10.56 9.43
CA ARG A 8 -11.37 10.22 9.07
C ARG A 8 -12.38 10.34 10.23
N TRP A 9 -11.91 10.40 11.47
CA TRP A 9 -12.77 10.49 12.65
C TRP A 9 -13.19 11.90 13.05
N CYS A 10 -12.34 12.90 12.80
CA CYS A 10 -12.62 14.30 13.16
C CYS A 10 -12.57 15.25 11.96
N GLY A 11 -12.30 14.73 10.76
CA GLY A 11 -12.27 15.47 9.50
C GLY A 11 -11.06 16.37 9.29
N ARG A 12 -10.12 16.45 10.24
CA ARG A 12 -8.95 17.35 10.13
C ARG A 12 -8.01 16.87 9.03
N GLU A 13 -7.70 17.76 8.10
CA GLU A 13 -6.69 17.56 7.05
C GLU A 13 -5.30 18.02 7.51
N TYR A 14 -4.27 17.42 6.93
CA TYR A 14 -2.87 17.63 7.23
C TYR A 14 -2.07 17.76 5.93
N PRO A 15 -0.99 18.57 5.90
CA PRO A 15 -0.01 18.55 4.83
C PRO A 15 0.56 17.14 4.59
N LEU A 16 0.83 16.75 3.33
CA LEU A 16 1.35 15.42 3.00
C LEU A 16 2.75 15.14 3.58
N ASP A 17 3.51 16.18 3.88
CA ASP A 17 4.84 16.11 4.51
C ASP A 17 4.77 16.07 6.06
N THR A 18 3.55 15.96 6.63
CA THR A 18 3.35 15.79 8.07
C THR A 18 4.02 14.51 8.57
N ARG A 19 4.95 14.66 9.53
CA ARG A 19 5.68 13.52 10.14
C ARG A 19 4.94 12.82 11.29
N CYS A 20 3.77 13.32 11.68
CA CYS A 20 2.95 12.71 12.72
C CYS A 20 2.12 11.57 12.13
N TRP A 21 2.11 10.41 12.80
CA TRP A 21 1.30 9.27 12.37
C TRP A 21 -0.16 9.33 12.88
N ASN A 22 -0.44 10.20 13.86
CA ASN A 22 -1.76 10.36 14.45
C ASN A 22 -2.25 11.80 14.49
N CYS A 23 -3.57 11.94 14.63
CA CYS A 23 -4.26 13.20 14.74
C CYS A 23 -3.91 13.92 16.05
N GLN A 24 -3.55 15.19 15.96
CA GLN A 24 -3.22 16.01 17.14
C GLN A 24 -4.44 16.33 18.02
N SER A 25 -5.66 16.18 17.49
CA SER A 25 -6.90 16.43 18.24
C SER A 25 -7.48 15.18 18.89
N CYS A 26 -7.62 14.08 18.14
CA CYS A 26 -8.30 12.88 18.63
C CYS A 26 -7.38 11.66 18.82
N ARG A 27 -6.07 11.82 18.56
CA ARG A 27 -5.02 10.79 18.75
C ARG A 27 -5.17 9.50 17.93
N ARG A 28 -6.15 9.43 17.03
CA ARG A 28 -6.35 8.31 16.10
C ARG A 28 -5.39 8.37 14.90
N PRO A 29 -5.08 7.25 14.23
CA PRO A 29 -4.20 7.24 13.06
C PRO A 29 -4.70 8.19 11.96
N LEU A 30 -3.76 8.81 11.25
CA LEU A 30 -4.10 9.54 10.03
C LEU A 30 -4.34 8.56 8.87
N ASN A 31 -5.15 8.98 7.91
CA ASN A 31 -5.49 8.22 6.72
C ASN A 31 -4.98 8.96 5.50
N LEU A 32 -4.26 8.25 4.64
CA LEU A 32 -3.98 8.71 3.29
C LEU A 32 -5.16 8.31 2.40
N VAL A 33 -5.78 9.30 1.76
CA VAL A 33 -6.99 9.13 0.95
C VAL A 33 -6.72 9.63 -0.46
N THR A 34 -7.14 8.84 -1.45
CA THR A 34 -7.07 9.17 -2.87
C THR A 34 -8.29 8.59 -3.57
N GLU A 35 -8.64 9.16 -4.70
CA GLU A 35 -9.46 8.48 -5.70
C GLU A 35 -8.55 7.61 -6.55
N TYR A 36 -8.87 6.32 -6.65
CA TYR A 36 -8.14 5.38 -7.49
C TYR A 36 -8.57 5.49 -8.96
N PRO A 37 -7.70 5.15 -9.92
CA PRO A 37 -8.05 5.13 -11.32
C PRO A 37 -9.21 4.17 -11.56
N LYS A 38 -10.18 4.58 -12.40
CA LYS A 38 -11.20 3.64 -12.90
C LYS A 38 -10.56 2.70 -13.90
N CYS A 39 -10.80 1.41 -13.76
CA CYS A 39 -10.38 0.37 -14.70
C CYS A 39 -11.50 -0.65 -14.87
N ASN A 40 -11.51 -1.38 -15.99
CA ASN A 40 -12.45 -2.50 -16.17
C ASN A 40 -11.92 -3.74 -15.46
N ARG A 41 -10.60 -3.92 -15.48
CA ARG A 41 -9.88 -5.02 -14.86
C ARG A 41 -8.71 -4.48 -14.04
N PHE A 42 -8.55 -4.96 -12.82
CA PHE A 42 -7.48 -4.50 -11.93
C PHE A 42 -6.09 -4.71 -12.51
N GLU A 43 -5.90 -5.78 -13.29
CA GLU A 43 -4.65 -6.12 -13.96
C GLU A 43 -4.18 -5.04 -14.94
N GLU A 44 -5.06 -4.16 -15.42
CA GLU A 44 -4.72 -2.99 -16.24
C GLU A 44 -3.89 -1.96 -15.47
N LEU A 45 -4.00 -1.96 -14.14
CA LEU A 45 -3.26 -1.06 -13.24
C LEU A 45 -1.96 -1.69 -12.72
N VAL A 46 -1.68 -2.95 -13.09
CA VAL A 46 -0.50 -3.70 -12.63
C VAL A 46 0.54 -3.75 -13.75
N ASP A 47 1.73 -3.24 -13.47
CA ASP A 47 2.87 -3.38 -14.37
C ASP A 47 3.43 -4.80 -14.28
N ARG A 48 3.38 -5.57 -15.38
CA ARG A 48 3.87 -6.95 -15.39
C ARG A 48 5.37 -7.06 -15.68
N GLY A 49 6.01 -5.96 -16.09
CA GLY A 49 7.47 -5.90 -16.28
C GLY A 49 8.22 -5.58 -14.99
N GLU A 50 7.50 -5.18 -13.94
CA GLU A 50 8.05 -4.84 -12.63
C GLU A 50 7.80 -5.98 -11.64
N GLU A 51 8.77 -6.23 -10.76
CA GLU A 51 8.62 -7.18 -9.67
C GLU A 51 8.20 -6.49 -8.36
N GLY A 52 7.81 -7.29 -7.37
CA GLY A 52 7.62 -6.81 -6.01
C GLY A 52 6.45 -5.84 -5.81
N LEU A 53 6.64 -4.84 -4.94
CA LEU A 53 5.63 -3.81 -4.63
C LEU A 53 5.41 -2.84 -5.81
N TRP A 54 6.47 -2.56 -6.57
CA TRP A 54 6.49 -1.49 -7.58
C TRP A 54 5.67 -1.80 -8.82
N ARG A 55 5.27 -3.06 -9.03
CA ARG A 55 4.23 -3.42 -9.99
C ARG A 55 2.91 -2.69 -9.79
N TYR A 56 2.65 -2.18 -8.58
CA TYR A 56 1.46 -1.39 -8.24
C TYR A 56 1.74 0.13 -8.20
N LYS A 57 2.81 0.62 -8.83
CA LYS A 57 3.20 2.05 -8.85
C LYS A 57 2.06 3.01 -9.23
N ARG A 58 1.12 2.56 -10.07
CA ARG A 58 -0.07 3.34 -10.49
C ARG A 58 -1.08 3.58 -9.36
N LEU A 59 -0.92 2.92 -8.21
CA LEU A 59 -1.85 2.93 -7.08
C LEU A 59 -1.26 3.54 -5.80
N ILE A 60 0.06 3.77 -5.75
CA ILE A 60 0.76 4.21 -4.54
C ILE A 60 1.28 5.65 -4.69
N PRO A 61 1.42 6.40 -3.58
CA PRO A 61 1.74 7.83 -3.57
C PRO A 61 3.23 8.15 -3.70
N PHE A 62 3.96 7.50 -4.60
CA PHE A 62 5.42 7.65 -4.70
C PHE A 62 5.85 8.09 -6.09
N SER A 63 7.02 8.73 -6.17
CA SER A 63 7.67 9.16 -7.41
C SER A 63 8.04 7.98 -8.32
N GLU A 64 8.29 8.25 -9.60
CA GLU A 64 8.81 7.27 -10.57
C GLU A 64 10.14 6.66 -10.10
N GLU A 65 11.02 7.46 -9.46
CA GLU A 65 12.23 6.96 -8.82
C GLU A 65 11.88 6.23 -7.52
N HIS A 66 12.27 4.96 -7.47
CA HIS A 66 12.02 4.08 -6.34
C HIS A 66 13.22 3.18 -6.04
N MET A 67 13.37 2.81 -4.77
CA MET A 67 14.34 1.82 -4.31
C MET A 67 13.59 0.56 -3.88
N THR A 68 14.17 -0.61 -4.16
CA THR A 68 13.65 -1.90 -3.75
C THR A 68 14.62 -2.60 -2.80
N LEU A 69 14.07 -3.40 -1.89
CA LEU A 69 14.81 -4.35 -1.07
C LEU A 69 14.51 -5.81 -1.48
N GLY A 70 13.89 -6.01 -2.65
CA GLY A 70 13.35 -7.31 -3.08
C GLY A 70 12.04 -7.67 -2.40
N GLU A 71 11.27 -6.67 -1.96
CA GLU A 71 9.99 -6.88 -1.27
C GLU A 71 8.88 -7.39 -2.21
N GLY A 72 7.83 -7.97 -1.63
CA GLY A 72 6.71 -8.52 -2.39
C GLY A 72 6.97 -9.94 -2.89
N CYS A 73 6.01 -10.48 -3.64
CA CYS A 73 6.05 -11.86 -4.16
C CYS A 73 6.43 -12.94 -3.13
N THR A 74 6.15 -12.71 -1.84
CA THR A 74 6.46 -13.69 -0.79
C THR A 74 5.74 -15.00 -1.09
N PRO A 75 6.45 -16.15 -1.16
CA PRO A 75 5.84 -17.42 -1.48
C PRO A 75 4.72 -17.76 -0.50
N LEU A 76 3.61 -18.20 -1.09
CA LEU A 76 2.47 -18.75 -0.38
C LEU A 76 2.53 -20.27 -0.52
N VAL A 77 2.74 -20.96 0.60
CA VAL A 77 2.88 -22.42 0.64
C VAL A 77 1.60 -23.03 1.19
N GLU A 78 0.98 -23.89 0.39
CA GLU A 78 -0.20 -24.65 0.81
C GLU A 78 0.20 -25.75 1.80
N ILE A 79 -0.48 -25.81 2.94
CA ILE A 79 -0.44 -26.99 3.82
C ILE A 79 -1.60 -27.89 3.44
N LYS A 80 -1.26 -29.09 2.94
CA LYS A 80 -2.23 -30.14 2.68
C LYS A 80 -2.93 -30.50 4.00
N ASP A 81 -4.22 -30.77 3.92
CA ASP A 81 -5.09 -31.22 5.03
C ASP A 81 -5.61 -30.15 6.01
N GLU A 82 -5.03 -28.95 6.02
CA GLU A 82 -5.47 -27.85 6.92
C GLU A 82 -6.31 -26.78 6.20
N GLY A 83 -6.39 -26.82 4.87
CA GLY A 83 -7.10 -25.81 4.07
C GLY A 83 -6.50 -24.41 4.23
N ALA A 84 -5.22 -24.33 4.58
CA ALA A 84 -4.52 -23.09 4.91
C ALA A 84 -3.33 -22.86 3.96
N ILE A 85 -3.07 -21.58 3.69
CA ILE A 85 -1.93 -21.12 2.91
C ILE A 85 -1.04 -20.30 3.84
N LEU A 86 0.20 -20.73 4.01
CA LEU A 86 1.17 -20.03 4.85
C LEU A 86 1.98 -19.04 4.05
N LYS A 87 2.17 -17.85 4.61
CA LYS A 87 3.18 -16.91 4.15
C LYS A 87 4.55 -17.41 4.60
N LEU A 88 5.41 -17.78 3.65
CA LEU A 88 6.77 -18.20 3.96
C LEU A 88 7.63 -16.95 4.20
N GLU A 89 7.82 -16.60 5.46
CA GLU A 89 8.78 -15.55 5.81
C GLU A 89 10.21 -16.04 5.54
N TYR A 90 11.09 -15.11 5.14
CA TYR A 90 12.51 -15.39 4.99
C TYR A 90 13.10 -15.64 6.38
N PHE A 91 13.50 -16.88 6.67
CA PHE A 91 14.38 -17.16 7.81
C PHE A 91 15.80 -16.74 7.39
N SER A 92 16.28 -15.63 7.93
CA SER A 92 17.71 -15.28 7.90
C SER A 92 18.53 -16.30 8.67
#